data_AF-A0A7W1JC09-F1
#
_entry.id   AF-A0A7W1JC09-F1
#
_cell.length_a   1.000
_cell.length_b   1.000
_cell.length_c   1.000
_cell.angle_alpha   90.00
_cell.angle_beta   90.00
_cell.angle_gamma   90.00
#
_symmetry.space_group_name_H-M   'P 1'
#
loop_
_entity.id
_entity.type
_entity.pdbx_description
1 polymer ?
#
loop_
_entity_poly.entity_id
_entity_poly.type
_entity_poly.pdbx_seq_one_letter_code
_entity_poly.pdbx_strand_id
1 'polypeptide(L)'
;MTNRIFIFVRGDRGTWRVVWADAVTGLPLERVPRLEVIEGKLDALPEGGKWLFCGVTSHERYVTRAERGSLNARQQGLRCLEATLRRPRAGDRQR
;
A
#
# COMPACT_ATOMS: atom_id res chain seq x y z
N MET A 1 14.91 15.98 4.38
CA MET A 1 15.43 14.69 3.89
C MET A 1 14.23 13.80 3.59
N THR A 2 14.05 13.34 2.35
CA THR A 2 12.87 12.52 1.98
C THR A 2 13.01 11.13 2.58
N ASN A 3 12.08 10.76 3.45
CA ASN A 3 12.04 9.42 4.01
C ASN A 3 11.69 8.42 2.92
N ARG A 4 12.54 7.40 2.74
CA ARG A 4 12.36 6.37 1.72
C ARG A 4 11.81 5.08 2.29
N ILE A 5 11.79 4.95 3.61
CA ILE A 5 11.30 3.77 4.32
C ILE A 5 9.82 3.99 4.61
N PHE A 6 9.00 3.01 4.26
CA PHE A 6 7.58 3.00 4.55
C PHE A 6 7.22 1.70 5.23
N ILE A 7 6.45 1.82 6.31
CA ILE A 7 6.04 0.71 7.14
C ILE A 7 4.52 0.62 7.12
N PHE A 8 4.04 -0.57 6.83
CA PHE A 8 2.63 -0.91 6.77
C PHE A 8 2.32 -1.77 7.99
N VAL A 9 1.59 -1.19 8.94
CA VAL A 9 1.17 -1.87 10.17
C VAL A 9 -0.29 -2.22 10.03
N ARG A 10 -0.63 -3.50 10.20
CA ARG A 10 -2.01 -3.97 10.23
C ARG A 10 -2.42 -4.29 11.65
N GLY A 11 -3.56 -3.74 12.06
CA GLY A 11 -4.07 -3.87 13.42
C GLY A 11 -5.46 -3.25 13.54
N ASP A 12 -5.80 -2.83 14.75
CA ASP A 12 -7.13 -2.30 15.07
C ASP A 12 -7.25 -0.78 14.82
N ARG A 13 -6.11 -0.12 14.60
CA ARG A 13 -5.99 1.32 14.37
C ARG A 13 -5.26 1.60 13.05
N GLY A 14 -5.56 2.76 12.46
CA GLY A 14 -4.93 3.20 11.22
C GLY A 14 -5.85 3.99 10.31
N THR A 15 -5.23 4.78 9.43
CA THR A 15 -5.92 5.68 8.50
C THR A 15 -6.79 4.94 7.49
N TRP A 16 -6.43 3.71 7.12
CA TRP A 16 -7.13 2.94 6.10
C TRP A 16 -8.01 1.86 6.73
N ARG A 17 -9.26 1.75 6.28
CA ARG A 17 -10.14 0.62 6.59
C ARG A 17 -9.94 -0.47 5.56
N VAL A 18 -9.70 -1.70 6.03
CA VAL A 18 -9.62 -2.87 5.15
C VAL A 18 -11.04 -3.27 4.76
N VAL A 19 -11.37 -3.18 3.47
CA VAL A 19 -12.68 -3.59 2.95
C VAL A 19 -12.68 -5.09 2.63
N TRP A 20 -11.56 -5.58 2.09
CA TRP A 20 -11.41 -6.98 1.68
C TRP A 20 -9.91 -7.32 1.54
N ALA A 21 -9.58 -8.60 1.78
CA ALA A 21 -8.24 -9.14 1.60
C ALA A 21 -8.32 -10.65 1.31
N ASP A 22 -7.82 -11.06 0.15
CA ASP A 22 -7.72 -12.47 -0.26
C ASP A 22 -6.28 -12.87 -0.59
N ALA A 23 -5.97 -14.13 -0.34
CA ALA A 23 -4.71 -14.74 -0.73
C ALA A 23 -4.75 -15.08 -2.22
N VAL A 24 -3.91 -14.41 -3.01
CA VAL A 24 -3.74 -14.76 -4.42
C VAL A 24 -2.86 -16.01 -4.56
N THR A 25 -1.88 -16.19 -3.67
CA THR A 25 -0.98 -17.34 -3.65
C THR A 25 -0.43 -17.52 -2.23
N GLY A 26 -0.29 -18.77 -1.79
CA GLY A 26 0.27 -19.10 -0.49
C GLY A 26 -0.70 -18.88 0.66
N LEU A 27 -0.15 -18.77 1.88
CA LEU A 27 -0.93 -18.62 3.10
C LEU A 27 -1.60 -17.23 3.16
N PRO A 28 -2.89 -17.16 3.50
CA PRO A 28 -3.57 -15.89 3.72
C PRO A 28 -2.95 -15.14 4.89
N LEU A 29 -2.89 -13.82 4.75
CA LEU A 29 -2.56 -12.93 5.86
C LEU A 29 -3.75 -12.84 6.82
N GLU A 30 -3.46 -12.71 8.12
CA GLU A 30 -4.50 -12.53 9.14
C GLU A 30 -5.35 -11.29 8.80
N ARG A 31 -6.67 -11.47 8.83
CA ARG A 31 -7.64 -10.41 8.58
C ARG A 31 -7.59 -9.41 9.73
N VAL A 32 -7.55 -8.12 9.39
CA VAL A 32 -7.60 -7.03 10.37
C VAL A 32 -8.54 -5.94 9.87
N PRO A 33 -9.09 -5.10 10.76
CA PRO A 33 -10.02 -4.05 10.36
C PRO A 33 -9.33 -2.79 9.81
N ARG A 34 -8.09 -2.48 10.23
CA ARG A 34 -7.40 -1.23 9.87
C ARG A 34 -5.95 -1.46 9.42
N LEU A 35 -5.47 -0.53 8.60
CA LEU A 35 -4.10 -0.45 8.10
C LEU A 35 -3.56 0.96 8.34
N GLU A 36 -2.40 1.05 8.96
CA GLU A 36 -1.62 2.26 9.15
C GLU A 36 -0.40 2.26 8.24
N VAL A 37 -0.07 3.43 7.69
CA VAL A 37 1.13 3.63 6.87
C VAL A 37 1.98 4.69 7.55
N ILE A 38 3.15 4.27 8.02
CA ILE A 38 4.10 5.09 8.75
C ILE A 38 5.29 5.37 7.84
N GLU A 39 5.67 6.63 7.71
CA GLU A 39 6.90 7.02 7.01
C GLU A 39 8.07 6.97 8.00
N GLY A 40 9.08 6.16 7.68
CA GLY A 40 10.28 6.00 8.50
C GLY A 40 10.48 4.62 9.08
N LYS A 41 11.30 4.58 10.12
CA LYS A 41 11.68 3.34 10.78
C LYS A 41 10.81 3.15 12.02
N LEU A 42 10.40 1.91 12.23
CA LEU A 42 9.71 1.47 13.42
C LEU A 42 10.54 0.34 14.00
N ASP A 43 10.89 0.46 15.27
CA ASP A 43 11.80 -0.50 15.92
C ASP A 43 11.05 -1.72 16.46
N ALA A 44 9.72 -1.65 16.64
CA ALA A 44 8.90 -2.76 17.10
C ALA A 44 7.46 -2.68 16.55
N LEU A 45 6.76 -3.82 16.55
CA LEU A 45 5.34 -3.87 16.20
C LEU A 45 4.53 -3.07 17.24
N PRO A 46 3.68 -2.11 16.84
CA PRO A 46 2.84 -1.36 17.77
C PRO A 46 1.87 -2.30 18.49
N GLU A 47 1.44 -1.90 19.68
CA GLU A 47 0.44 -2.65 20.45
C GLU A 47 -0.86 -2.83 19.63
N GLY A 48 -1.31 -4.07 19.49
CA GLY A 48 -2.45 -4.42 18.63
C GLY A 48 -2.12 -4.61 17.15
N GLY A 49 -0.85 -4.48 16.75
CA GLY A 49 -0.38 -4.88 15.43
C GLY A 49 -0.36 -6.41 15.31
N LYS A 50 -0.92 -6.95 14.23
CA LYS A 50 -0.86 -8.38 13.90
C LYS A 50 0.36 -8.73 13.08
N TRP A 51 0.73 -7.83 12.18
CA TRP A 51 1.90 -8.00 11.33
C TRP A 51 2.33 -6.65 10.76
N LEU A 52 3.59 -6.63 10.31
CA LEU A 52 4.27 -5.45 9.77
C LEU A 52 4.97 -5.80 8.46
N PHE A 53 4.80 -4.94 7.46
CA PHE A 53 5.62 -4.95 6.25
C PHE A 53 6.45 -3.69 6.15
N CYS A 54 7.73 -3.83 5.81
CA CYS A 54 8.63 -2.71 5.56
C CYS A 54 9.03 -2.72 4.09
N GLY A 55 8.95 -1.55 3.45
CA GLY A 55 9.37 -1.35 2.07
C GLY A 55 10.21 -0.09 1.94
N VAL A 56 11.06 -0.06 0.91
CA VAL A 56 11.87 1.12 0.58
C VAL A 56 11.56 1.57 -0.84
N THR A 57 11.32 2.85 -1.04
CA THR A 57 11.27 3.43 -2.39
C THR A 57 12.67 3.41 -3.00
N SER A 58 12.89 2.44 -3.89
CA SER A 58 14.15 2.25 -4.61
C SER A 58 14.17 2.97 -5.96
N HIS A 59 15.32 2.94 -6.61
CA HIS A 59 15.50 3.49 -7.95
C HIS A 59 14.82 2.61 -9.01
N GLU A 60 14.53 3.20 -10.17
CA GLU A 60 13.97 2.50 -11.34
C GLU A 60 14.94 1.41 -11.81
N ARG A 61 14.49 0.15 -11.86
CA ARG A 61 15.32 -0.99 -12.26
C ARG A 61 15.11 -1.44 -13.70
N TYR A 62 13.92 -1.20 -14.25
CA TYR A 62 13.50 -1.75 -15.55
C TYR A 62 12.94 -0.70 -16.51
N VAL A 63 12.69 0.52 -16.04
CA VAL A 63 12.01 1.55 -16.85
C VAL A 63 13.03 2.24 -17.75
N THR A 64 12.76 2.24 -19.06
CA THR A 64 13.51 3.00 -20.04
C THR A 64 13.13 4.49 -20.00
N ARG A 65 13.96 5.36 -20.58
CA ARG A 65 13.69 6.81 -20.61
C ARG A 65 12.37 7.17 -21.31
N ALA A 66 12.02 6.45 -22.38
CA ALA A 66 10.79 6.69 -23.13
C ALA A 66 9.54 6.29 -22.33
N GLU A 67 9.60 5.16 -21.63
CA GLU A 67 8.52 4.71 -20.74
C GLU A 67 8.34 5.65 -19.56
N ARG A 68 9.45 6.10 -18.95
CA ARG A 68 9.41 7.10 -17.87
C ARG A 68 8.73 8.40 -18.31
N GLY A 69 9.04 8.90 -19.51
CA GLY A 69 8.39 10.09 -20.06
C GLY A 69 6.88 9.90 -20.20
N SER A 70 6.46 8.74 -20.70
CA SER A 70 5.06 8.39 -20.88
C SER A 70 4.31 8.23 -19.55
N LEU A 71 4.96 7.66 -18.53
CA LEU A 71 4.40 7.51 -17.18
C LEU A 71 4.26 8.87 -16.50
N ASN A 72 5.28 9.72 -16.52
CA ASN A 72 5.24 11.04 -15.89
C ASN A 72 4.16 11.95 -16.48
N ALA A 73 3.87 11.80 -17.78
CA ALA A 73 2.81 12.59 -18.43
C ALA A 73 1.39 12.20 -17.99
N ARG A 74 1.19 11.00 -17.43
CA ARG A 74 -0.14 10.42 -17.16
C ARG A 74 -0.38 10.04 -15.71
N GLN A 75 0.68 9.80 -14.95
CA GLN A 75 0.59 9.37 -13.56
C GLN A 75 0.12 10.53 -12.68
N GLN A 76 -0.99 10.32 -11.98
CA GLN A 76 -1.47 11.28 -10.99
C GLN A 76 -0.71 11.16 -9.67
N GLY A 77 -0.67 12.26 -8.92
CA GLY A 77 -0.11 12.30 -7.58
C GLY A 77 -0.87 11.40 -6.60
N LEU A 78 -0.17 10.91 -5.58
CA LEU A 78 -0.81 10.26 -4.43
C LEU A 78 -1.67 11.28 -3.67
N ARG A 79 -2.75 10.80 -3.02
CA ARG A 79 -3.72 11.64 -2.25
C ARG A 79 -4.56 12.59 -3.12
N CYS A 80 -4.93 12.19 -4.34
CA CYS A 80 -6.03 12.87 -5.04
C CYS A 80 -7.31 12.72 -4.21
N LEU A 81 -8.08 13.80 -4.03
CA LEU A 81 -9.31 13.82 -3.22
C LEU A 81 -10.35 12.79 -3.71
N GLU A 82 -10.31 12.42 -4.99
CA GLU A 82 -11.17 11.39 -5.59
C GLU A 82 -10.72 9.94 -5.30
N ALA A 83 -9.51 9.73 -4.76
CA ALA A 83 -8.95 8.41 -4.49
C ALA A 83 -9.32 7.91 -3.09
N THR A 84 -10.62 7.83 -2.78
CA THR A 84 -11.13 7.36 -1.47
C THR A 84 -10.91 5.86 -1.24
N LEU A 85 -10.71 5.07 -2.30
CA LEU A 85 -10.49 3.62 -2.24
C LEU A 85 -9.15 3.24 -2.87
N ARG A 86 -8.32 2.52 -2.11
CA ARG A 86 -7.09 1.91 -2.63
C ARG A 86 -7.37 0.45 -2.97
N ARG A 87 -7.77 0.24 -4.25
CA ARG A 87 -8.39 -0.92 -4.94
C ARG A 87 -9.87 -1.15 -4.56
N PRO A 88 -10.82 -1.06 -5.52
CA PRO A 88 -10.93 -2.08 -6.59
C PRO A 88 -11.36 -1.59 -8.00
N ARG A 89 -11.05 -2.40 -9.04
CA ARG A 89 -12.04 -2.88 -10.03
C ARG A 89 -11.45 -4.08 -10.79
N ALA A 90 -12.02 -5.25 -10.57
CA ALA A 90 -11.87 -6.40 -11.46
C ALA A 90 -13.28 -6.88 -11.82
N GLY A 91 -13.99 -6.07 -12.61
CA GLY A 91 -15.32 -6.39 -13.13
C GLY A 91 -16.43 -6.40 -12.08
N ASP A 92 -17.49 -5.62 -12.36
CA ASP A 92 -18.82 -6.21 -12.25
C ASP A 92 -18.76 -7.64 -12.81
N ARG A 93 -19.12 -8.63 -12.00
CA ARG A 93 -19.71 -9.90 -12.46
C ARG A 93 -20.31 -10.67 -11.30
N GLN A 94 -21.63 -10.54 -11.21
CA GLN A 94 -22.66 -11.52 -10.80
C GLN A 94 -22.28 -12.60 -9.76
N ARG A 95 -23.02 -12.84 -8.67
CA ARG A 95 -24.42 -12.60 -8.29
C ARG A 95 -24.52 -12.34 -6.79
#